data_AF-A0A106A4T6-F1
#
_entry.id   AF-A0A106A4T6-F1
#
_cell.length_a   1.000
_cell.length_b   1.000
_cell.length_c   1.000
_cell.angle_alpha   90.00
_cell.angle_beta   90.00
_cell.angle_gamma   90.00
#
_symmetry.space_group_name_H-M   'P 1'
#
loop_
_entity.id
_entity.type
_entity.pdbx_description
1 polymer ?
#
loop_
_entity_poly.entity_id
_entity_poly.type
_entity_poly.pdbx_seq_one_letter_code
_entity_poly.pdbx_strand_id
1 'polypeptide(L)'
;MQKCDNRRCPICYPNWREEEAAARKRAADDRQDCVNIWRHYQRQAEAIVSGSDPISINRRINAAYAQLWLDDRRFQWAGLAAFASKQVGCGLMNAAEMIGKSNRQRDAYQRWRHASSPLDRLSPYGSPRMPVHDQASGEGARKAYEMLARGNMSLFLDIWPLHMFYKAFGLQRFERCLSVRAQLRGTVRWPIGDSVQFAAERAEVRAGFRAIDAGNVARSVEALAQHEQVNVLQPAMYNDPYFAILMRANQFAWALNIPTASSREIQLTLANQCTVNGGNAQREVFSKQPLANLGNAGERMAFVLRAARRFDELLRDPIQRVLVENSLFVIAQGGR
;
A
#
# COMPACT_ATOMS: atom_id res chain seq x y z
N MET A 1 32.01 47.55 30.64
CA MET A 1 31.74 46.98 29.29
C MET A 1 30.27 46.61 29.22
N GLN A 2 29.45 47.39 28.51
CA GLN A 2 28.04 47.05 28.27
C GLN A 2 27.98 45.74 27.48
N LYS A 3 27.27 44.73 28.01
CA LYS A 3 26.97 43.51 27.25
C LYS A 3 26.12 43.92 26.06
N CYS A 4 26.64 43.67 24.87
CA CYS A 4 25.94 43.98 23.63
C CYS A 4 24.86 42.92 23.38
N ASP A 5 23.63 43.22 23.79
CA ASP A 5 22.49 42.31 23.65
C ASP A 5 21.98 42.22 22.18
N ASN A 6 22.31 43.21 21.36
CA ASN A 6 21.90 43.26 19.96
C ASN A 6 22.93 42.57 19.04
N ARG A 7 22.59 41.37 18.55
CA ARG A 7 23.42 40.60 17.58
C ARG A 7 23.58 41.23 16.21
N ARG A 8 22.84 42.31 15.91
CA ARG A 8 22.98 43.11 14.69
C ARG A 8 23.70 44.44 14.94
N CYS A 9 24.31 44.62 16.12
CA CYS A 9 25.12 45.80 16.41
C CYS A 9 26.43 45.74 15.61
N PRO A 10 26.67 46.68 14.66
CA PRO A 10 27.89 46.66 13.84
C PRO A 10 29.18 46.94 14.61
N ILE A 11 29.08 47.50 15.83
CA ILE A 11 30.23 47.74 16.70
C ILE A 11 30.64 46.45 17.45
N CYS A 12 29.66 45.67 17.90
CA CYS A 12 29.91 44.46 18.69
C CYS A 12 30.04 43.19 17.85
N TYR A 13 29.43 43.16 16.67
CA TYR A 13 29.47 42.05 15.72
C TYR A 13 29.72 42.58 14.30
N PRO A 14 30.92 43.08 13.98
CA PRO A 14 31.20 43.78 12.72
C PRO A 14 30.83 42.97 11.46
N ASN A 15 30.88 41.64 11.52
CA ASN A 15 30.59 40.75 10.39
C ASN A 15 29.17 40.14 10.42
N TRP A 16 28.25 40.66 11.25
CA TRP A 16 26.92 40.05 11.46
C TRP A 16 26.12 39.82 10.16
N ARG A 17 26.29 40.68 9.15
CA ARG A 17 25.62 40.56 7.84
C ARG A 17 26.16 39.38 7.03
N GLU A 18 27.47 39.20 7.02
CA GLU A 18 28.13 38.10 6.32
C GLU A 18 27.84 36.76 6.99
N GLU A 19 27.84 36.73 8.32
CA GLU A 19 27.44 35.57 9.12
C GLU A 19 25.97 35.19 8.88
N GLU A 20 25.06 36.17 8.85
CA GLU A 20 23.64 35.96 8.56
C GLU A 20 23.45 35.46 7.11
N ALA A 21 24.17 36.03 6.13
CA ALA A 21 24.14 35.57 4.75
C ALA A 21 24.69 34.14 4.59
N ALA A 22 25.81 33.83 5.24
CA ALA A 22 26.40 32.49 5.24
C ALA A 22 25.51 31.46 5.94
N ALA A 23 24.81 31.84 7.01
CA ALA A 23 23.83 30.99 7.68
C ALA A 23 22.62 30.71 6.77
N ARG A 24 22.10 31.74 6.08
CA ARG A 24 21.02 31.59 5.09
C ARG A 24 21.43 30.66 3.94
N LYS A 25 22.64 30.84 3.41
CA LYS A 25 23.18 29.97 2.35
C LYS A 25 23.29 28.51 2.82
N ARG A 26 23.88 28.27 3.99
CA ARG A 26 23.97 26.92 4.59
C ARG A 26 22.60 26.27 4.78
N ALA A 27 21.61 27.03 5.25
CA ALA A 27 20.23 26.53 5.39
C ALA A 27 19.57 26.21 4.04
N ALA A 28 19.84 27.01 3.01
CA ALA A 28 19.35 26.75 1.66
C ALA A 28 20.01 25.51 1.05
N ASP A 29 21.32 25.35 1.22
CA ASP A 29 22.09 24.20 0.75
C ASP A 29 21.62 22.91 1.44
N ASP A 30 21.43 22.93 2.77
CA ASP A 30 20.88 21.79 3.55
C ASP A 30 19.45 21.43 3.10
N ARG A 31 18.60 22.44 2.85
CA ARG A 31 17.25 22.23 2.32
C ARG A 31 17.28 21.58 0.93
N GLN A 32 18.16 22.04 0.05
CA GLN A 32 18.29 21.49 -1.30
C GLN A 32 18.82 20.05 -1.25
N ASP A 33 19.75 19.76 -0.35
CA ASP A 33 20.25 18.42 -0.12
C ASP A 33 19.13 17.47 0.35
N CYS A 34 18.30 17.87 1.32
CA CYS A 34 17.11 17.10 1.70
C CYS A 34 16.20 16.78 0.49
N VAL A 35 15.96 17.76 -0.39
CA VAL A 35 15.15 17.56 -1.61
C VAL A 35 15.80 16.55 -2.56
N ASN A 36 17.12 16.62 -2.72
CA ASN A 36 17.88 15.69 -3.57
C ASN A 36 17.81 14.26 -3.04
N ILE A 37 17.93 14.08 -1.72
CA ILE A 37 17.80 12.77 -1.08
C ILE A 37 16.38 12.21 -1.25
N TRP A 38 15.34 13.02 -1.02
CA TRP A 38 13.96 12.57 -1.27
C TRP A 38 13.75 12.17 -2.72
N ARG A 39 14.27 12.97 -3.67
CA ARG A 39 14.18 12.66 -5.09
C ARG A 39 14.90 11.36 -5.44
N HIS A 40 16.04 11.09 -4.81
CA HIS A 40 16.79 9.85 -4.99
C HIS A 40 15.95 8.62 -4.61
N TYR A 41 15.41 8.58 -3.38
CA TYR A 41 14.59 7.43 -2.96
C TYR A 41 13.23 7.36 -3.67
N GLN A 42 12.63 8.50 -4.01
CA GLN A 42 11.39 8.50 -4.78
C GLN A 42 11.60 7.90 -6.18
N ARG A 43 12.70 8.24 -6.86
CA ARG A 43 13.05 7.64 -8.17
C ARG A 43 13.28 6.13 -8.07
N GLN A 44 13.90 5.65 -7.00
CA GLN A 44 14.05 4.22 -6.77
C GLN A 44 12.70 3.53 -6.60
N ALA A 45 11.79 4.11 -5.81
CA ALA A 45 10.45 3.58 -5.66
C ALA A 45 9.68 3.59 -6.99
N GLU A 46 9.80 4.65 -7.78
CA GLU A 46 9.20 4.75 -9.12
C GLU A 46 9.73 3.71 -10.10
N ALA A 47 11.03 3.42 -10.04
CA ALA A 47 11.65 2.37 -10.84
C ALA A 47 11.08 0.98 -10.49
N ILE A 48 10.84 0.71 -9.20
CA ILE A 48 10.24 -0.55 -8.73
C ILE A 48 8.83 -0.71 -9.27
N VAL A 49 8.04 0.36 -9.28
CA VAL A 49 6.65 0.34 -9.79
C VAL A 49 6.52 0.60 -11.28
N SER A 50 7.62 0.74 -12.01
CA SER A 50 7.62 0.96 -13.46
C SER A 50 7.04 -0.23 -14.22
N GLY A 51 6.58 -0.01 -15.46
CA GLY A 51 5.96 -1.03 -16.30
C GLY A 51 4.44 -0.94 -16.38
N SER A 52 3.85 -1.85 -17.16
CA SER A 52 2.42 -1.84 -17.51
C SER A 52 1.60 -2.96 -16.87
N ASP A 53 2.24 -4.05 -16.40
CA ASP A 53 1.55 -5.18 -15.76
C ASP A 53 1.46 -4.98 -14.23
N PRO A 54 0.26 -4.74 -13.67
CA PRO A 54 0.08 -4.59 -12.23
C PRO A 54 0.49 -5.80 -11.40
N ILE A 55 0.39 -7.02 -11.93
CA ILE A 55 0.77 -8.23 -11.19
C ILE A 55 2.29 -8.29 -11.03
N SER A 56 3.04 -8.06 -12.11
CA SER A 56 4.51 -7.94 -12.08
C SER A 56 4.97 -6.79 -11.18
N ILE A 57 4.31 -5.62 -11.25
CA ILE A 57 4.60 -4.49 -10.35
C ILE A 57 4.37 -4.88 -8.89
N ASN A 58 3.23 -5.51 -8.59
CA ASN A 58 2.89 -5.93 -7.23
C ASN A 58 3.94 -6.91 -6.67
N ARG A 59 4.46 -7.85 -7.48
CA ARG A 59 5.54 -8.75 -7.05
C ARG A 59 6.81 -8.00 -6.66
N ARG A 60 7.20 -6.97 -7.42
CA ARG A 60 8.36 -6.14 -7.08
C ARG A 60 8.13 -5.32 -5.82
N ILE A 61 6.91 -4.80 -5.60
CA ILE A 61 6.52 -4.12 -4.35
C ILE A 61 6.65 -5.07 -3.16
N ASN A 62 6.10 -6.30 -3.26
CA ASN A 62 6.20 -7.31 -2.21
C ASN A 62 7.66 -7.56 -1.84
N ALA A 63 8.49 -7.78 -2.85
CA ALA A 63 9.91 -8.06 -2.69
C ALA A 63 10.65 -6.90 -2.01
N ALA A 64 10.36 -5.66 -2.43
CA ALA A 64 10.98 -4.47 -1.86
C ALA A 64 10.62 -4.24 -0.40
N TYR A 65 9.35 -4.49 0.00
CA TYR A 65 8.96 -4.43 1.41
C TYR A 65 9.59 -5.56 2.24
N ALA A 66 9.62 -6.77 1.71
CA ALA A 66 10.24 -7.91 2.39
C ALA A 66 11.74 -7.67 2.59
N GLN A 67 12.45 -7.21 1.56
CA GLN A 67 13.86 -6.85 1.64
C GLN A 67 14.10 -5.73 2.66
N LEU A 68 13.28 -4.67 2.63
CA LEU A 68 13.37 -3.57 3.60
C LEU A 68 13.28 -4.07 5.05
N TRP A 69 12.36 -5.00 5.32
CA TRP A 69 12.26 -5.61 6.65
C TRP A 69 13.46 -6.50 6.95
N LEU A 70 13.90 -7.34 6.02
CA LEU A 70 15.04 -8.24 6.23
C LEU A 70 16.32 -7.47 6.58
N ASP A 71 16.51 -6.29 5.97
CA ASP A 71 17.62 -5.39 6.23
C ASP A 71 17.56 -4.74 7.62
N ASP A 72 16.35 -4.44 8.12
CA ASP A 72 16.14 -3.85 9.44
C ASP A 72 14.83 -4.34 10.06
N ARG A 73 14.96 -5.31 10.97
CA ARG A 73 13.84 -6.02 11.60
C ARG A 73 12.96 -5.11 12.46
N ARG A 74 13.40 -3.89 12.79
CA ARG A 74 12.60 -2.90 13.52
C ARG A 74 11.42 -2.41 12.68
N PHE A 75 11.51 -2.50 11.35
CA PHE A 75 10.45 -2.08 10.42
C PHE A 75 9.32 -3.10 10.30
N GLN A 76 8.78 -3.60 11.42
CA GLN A 76 7.73 -4.63 11.39
C GLN A 76 6.52 -4.25 10.54
N TRP A 77 6.19 -2.96 10.44
CA TRP A 77 5.14 -2.49 9.54
C TRP A 77 5.46 -2.77 8.06
N ALA A 78 6.71 -2.59 7.61
CA ALA A 78 7.15 -2.97 6.27
C ALA A 78 7.10 -4.48 6.05
N GLY A 79 7.48 -5.27 7.06
CA GLY A 79 7.36 -6.74 7.00
C GLY A 79 5.91 -7.19 6.83
N LEU A 80 4.99 -6.61 7.60
CA LEU A 80 3.56 -6.85 7.45
C LEU A 80 3.02 -6.38 6.09
N ALA A 81 3.48 -5.22 5.61
CA ALA A 81 3.13 -4.68 4.31
C ALA A 81 3.54 -5.61 3.16
N ALA A 82 4.65 -6.35 3.28
CA ALA A 82 5.04 -7.36 2.31
C ALA A 82 3.98 -8.47 2.17
N PHE A 83 3.46 -8.98 3.30
CA PHE A 83 2.37 -9.96 3.29
C PHE A 83 1.06 -9.37 2.79
N ALA A 84 0.72 -8.15 3.20
CA ALA A 84 -0.51 -7.49 2.79
C ALA A 84 -0.52 -7.20 1.28
N SER A 85 0.58 -6.68 0.75
CA SER A 85 0.81 -6.46 -0.68
C SER A 85 0.80 -7.79 -1.45
N LYS A 86 1.32 -8.89 -0.87
CA LYS A 86 1.18 -10.23 -1.45
C LYS A 86 -0.29 -10.68 -1.54
N GLN A 87 -1.10 -10.45 -0.51
CA GLN A 87 -2.54 -10.72 -0.58
C GLN A 87 -3.23 -9.87 -1.66
N VAL A 88 -2.82 -8.61 -1.83
CA VAL A 88 -3.28 -7.78 -2.95
C VAL A 88 -2.95 -8.44 -4.29
N GLY A 89 -1.74 -8.95 -4.47
CA GLY A 89 -1.33 -9.69 -5.66
C GLY A 89 -2.20 -10.92 -5.96
N CYS A 90 -2.59 -11.68 -4.93
CA CYS A 90 -3.54 -12.78 -5.04
C CYS A 90 -4.93 -12.30 -5.52
N GLY A 91 -5.39 -11.17 -4.98
CA GLY A 91 -6.62 -10.50 -5.42
C GLY A 91 -6.56 -10.05 -6.88
N LEU A 92 -5.43 -9.50 -7.33
CA LEU A 92 -5.22 -9.10 -8.73
C LEU A 92 -5.30 -10.29 -9.68
N MET A 93 -4.66 -11.42 -9.34
CA MET A 93 -4.71 -12.63 -10.17
C MET A 93 -6.14 -13.18 -10.32
N ASN A 94 -6.90 -13.23 -9.23
CA ASN A 94 -8.30 -13.66 -9.26
C ASN A 94 -9.16 -12.69 -10.11
N ALA A 95 -9.02 -11.38 -9.87
CA ALA A 95 -9.75 -10.39 -10.65
C ALA A 95 -9.41 -10.47 -12.16
N ALA A 96 -8.14 -10.66 -12.52
CA ALA A 96 -7.72 -10.87 -13.90
C ALA A 96 -8.34 -12.11 -14.54
N GLU A 97 -8.43 -13.22 -13.79
CA GLU A 97 -9.11 -14.45 -14.25
C GLU A 97 -10.60 -14.20 -14.54
N MET A 98 -11.29 -13.50 -13.65
CA MET A 98 -12.70 -13.16 -13.80
C MET A 98 -12.95 -12.24 -15.00
N ILE A 99 -12.11 -11.22 -15.18
CA ILE A 99 -12.15 -10.32 -16.34
C ILE A 99 -11.95 -11.13 -17.62
N GLY A 100 -10.95 -12.01 -17.64
CA GLY A 100 -10.67 -12.88 -18.77
C GLY A 100 -11.84 -13.80 -19.11
N LYS A 101 -12.49 -14.40 -18.11
CA LYS A 101 -13.69 -15.22 -18.29
C LYS A 101 -14.83 -14.40 -18.93
N SER A 102 -15.12 -13.22 -18.38
CA SER A 102 -16.17 -12.34 -18.89
C SER A 102 -15.89 -11.87 -20.33
N ASN A 103 -14.65 -11.49 -20.64
CA ASN A 103 -14.24 -11.08 -21.99
C ASN A 103 -14.37 -12.23 -23.00
N ARG A 104 -13.92 -13.45 -22.65
CA ARG A 104 -14.08 -14.61 -23.54
C ARG A 104 -15.54 -14.89 -23.89
N GLN A 105 -16.44 -14.76 -22.92
CA GLN A 105 -17.88 -14.92 -23.14
C GLN A 105 -18.43 -13.83 -24.08
N ARG A 106 -18.05 -12.56 -23.85
CA ARG A 106 -18.42 -11.42 -24.70
C ARG A 106 -17.93 -11.61 -26.12
N ASP A 107 -16.66 -11.96 -26.30
CA ASP A 107 -16.05 -12.12 -27.60
C ASP A 107 -16.68 -13.30 -28.36
N ALA A 108 -16.98 -14.41 -27.67
CA ALA A 108 -17.70 -15.54 -28.27
C ALA A 108 -19.08 -15.12 -28.77
N TYR A 109 -19.82 -14.35 -27.97
CA TYR A 109 -21.12 -13.83 -28.37
C TYR A 109 -21.03 -12.83 -29.53
N GLN A 110 -20.07 -11.91 -29.53
CA GLN A 110 -19.88 -10.96 -30.63
C GLN A 110 -19.51 -11.69 -31.92
N ARG A 111 -18.57 -12.64 -31.87
CA ARG A 111 -18.20 -13.47 -33.03
C ARG A 111 -19.41 -14.22 -33.59
N TRP A 112 -20.20 -14.86 -32.73
CA TRP A 112 -21.46 -15.48 -33.13
C TRP A 112 -22.41 -14.45 -33.76
N ARG A 113 -22.63 -13.30 -33.12
CA ARG A 113 -23.50 -12.26 -33.66
C ARG A 113 -23.07 -11.78 -35.05
N HIS A 114 -21.78 -11.71 -35.33
CA HIS A 114 -21.27 -11.32 -36.65
C HIS A 114 -21.36 -12.44 -37.69
N ALA A 115 -21.10 -13.69 -37.30
CA ALA A 115 -21.07 -14.83 -38.22
C ALA A 115 -22.45 -15.48 -38.46
N SER A 116 -23.40 -15.30 -37.55
CA SER A 116 -24.69 -15.99 -37.58
C SER A 116 -25.68 -15.34 -38.55
N SER A 117 -26.45 -16.18 -39.23
CA SER A 117 -27.54 -15.76 -40.11
C SER A 117 -28.68 -15.08 -39.33
N PRO A 118 -29.57 -14.33 -40.01
CA PRO A 118 -30.75 -13.75 -39.36
C PRO A 118 -31.65 -14.78 -38.66
N LEU A 119 -31.78 -15.98 -39.23
CA LEU A 119 -32.58 -17.07 -38.63
C LEU A 119 -31.92 -17.65 -37.38
N ASP A 120 -30.59 -17.85 -37.40
CA ASP A 120 -29.86 -18.36 -36.23
C ASP A 120 -29.95 -17.40 -35.04
N ARG A 121 -30.04 -16.10 -35.29
CA ARG A 121 -30.20 -15.07 -34.25
C ARG A 121 -31.58 -15.08 -33.59
N LEU A 122 -32.59 -15.64 -34.24
CA LEU A 122 -33.94 -15.80 -33.70
C LEU A 122 -34.06 -17.06 -32.81
N SER A 123 -33.09 -17.98 -32.87
CA SER A 123 -33.10 -19.19 -32.05
C SER A 123 -32.71 -18.88 -30.60
N PRO A 124 -33.57 -19.20 -29.61
CA PRO A 124 -33.27 -18.97 -28.18
C PRO A 124 -32.11 -19.82 -27.66
N TYR A 125 -31.69 -20.84 -28.40
CA TYR A 125 -30.58 -21.73 -28.05
C TYR A 125 -29.38 -21.61 -28.99
N GLY A 126 -29.47 -20.78 -30.03
CA GLY A 126 -28.42 -20.63 -31.04
C GLY A 126 -27.22 -19.82 -30.55
N SER A 127 -27.40 -18.97 -29.54
CA SER A 127 -26.36 -18.06 -29.04
C SER A 127 -25.46 -18.68 -27.97
N PRO A 128 -24.15 -18.34 -27.94
CA PRO A 128 -23.28 -18.64 -26.82
C PRO A 128 -23.85 -18.05 -25.51
N ARG A 129 -23.76 -18.82 -24.42
CA ARG A 129 -24.25 -18.36 -23.10
C ARG A 129 -23.43 -17.16 -22.61
N MET A 130 -24.13 -16.08 -22.27
CA MET A 130 -23.58 -14.93 -21.55
C MET A 130 -24.40 -14.66 -20.27
N PRO A 131 -24.14 -15.39 -19.17
CA PRO A 131 -24.85 -15.17 -17.92
C PRO A 131 -24.63 -13.74 -17.42
N VAL A 132 -25.71 -13.01 -17.12
CA VAL A 132 -25.64 -11.63 -16.60
C VAL A 132 -24.76 -11.54 -15.35
N HIS A 133 -24.81 -12.56 -14.49
CA HIS A 133 -23.95 -12.66 -13.30
C HIS A 133 -22.45 -12.65 -13.64
N ASP A 134 -22.01 -13.38 -14.68
CA ASP A 134 -20.60 -13.43 -15.08
C ASP A 134 -20.14 -12.08 -15.66
N GLN A 135 -21.04 -11.38 -16.36
CA GLN A 135 -20.78 -10.04 -16.90
C GLN A 135 -20.60 -9.00 -15.79
N ALA A 136 -21.56 -8.94 -14.86
CA ALA A 136 -21.50 -8.07 -13.69
C ALA A 136 -20.27 -8.38 -12.82
N SER A 137 -19.95 -9.66 -12.65
CA SER A 137 -18.74 -10.12 -11.95
C SER A 137 -17.46 -9.64 -12.64
N GLY A 138 -17.40 -9.67 -13.97
CA GLY A 138 -16.26 -9.16 -14.73
C GLY A 138 -16.05 -7.66 -14.59
N GLU A 139 -17.13 -6.88 -14.56
CA GLU A 139 -17.04 -5.42 -14.34
C GLU A 139 -16.60 -5.08 -12.91
N GLY A 140 -17.20 -5.73 -11.91
CA GLY A 140 -16.77 -5.60 -10.51
C GLY A 140 -15.31 -6.00 -10.32
N ALA A 141 -14.87 -7.09 -10.96
CA ALA A 141 -13.48 -7.53 -10.95
C ALA A 141 -12.54 -6.50 -11.59
N ARG A 142 -12.93 -5.84 -12.68
CA ARG A 142 -12.14 -4.76 -13.30
C ARG A 142 -11.94 -3.60 -12.33
N LYS A 143 -13.00 -3.14 -11.67
CA LYS A 143 -12.88 -2.07 -10.67
C LYS A 143 -12.00 -2.49 -9.50
N ALA A 144 -12.18 -3.71 -8.97
CA ALA A 144 -11.35 -4.23 -7.90
C ALA A 144 -9.88 -4.30 -8.32
N TYR A 145 -9.59 -4.79 -9.53
CA TYR A 145 -8.26 -4.86 -10.11
C TYR A 145 -7.59 -3.48 -10.17
N GLU A 146 -8.29 -2.49 -10.72
CA GLU A 146 -7.81 -1.11 -10.83
C GLU A 146 -7.53 -0.49 -9.45
N MET A 147 -8.45 -0.65 -8.49
CA MET A 147 -8.33 -0.07 -7.15
C MET A 147 -7.23 -0.72 -6.32
N LEU A 148 -7.12 -2.05 -6.36
CA LEU A 148 -6.08 -2.80 -5.67
C LEU A 148 -4.68 -2.44 -6.21
N ALA A 149 -4.52 -2.41 -7.53
CA ALA A 149 -3.26 -2.06 -8.17
C ALA A 149 -2.85 -0.61 -7.84
N ARG A 150 -3.78 0.34 -7.98
CA ARG A 150 -3.54 1.75 -7.72
C ARG A 150 -3.25 2.01 -6.24
N GLY A 151 -4.05 1.45 -5.34
CA GLY A 151 -3.90 1.63 -3.89
C GLY A 151 -2.55 1.11 -3.40
N ASN A 152 -2.19 -0.12 -3.76
CA ASN A 152 -0.93 -0.72 -3.33
C ASN A 152 0.30 0.03 -3.89
N MET A 153 0.23 0.45 -5.16
CA MET A 153 1.28 1.29 -5.76
C MET A 153 1.46 2.62 -5.02
N SER A 154 0.36 3.31 -4.69
CA SER A 154 0.42 4.58 -3.95
C SER A 154 0.99 4.41 -2.56
N LEU A 155 0.58 3.37 -1.83
CA LEU A 155 1.14 3.08 -0.51
C LEU A 155 2.65 2.86 -0.59
N PHE A 156 3.10 2.06 -1.55
CA PHE A 156 4.52 1.82 -1.76
C PHE A 156 5.29 3.11 -2.06
N LEU A 157 4.78 3.93 -2.98
CA LEU A 157 5.38 5.21 -3.37
C LEU A 157 5.41 6.23 -2.22
N ASP A 158 4.54 6.10 -1.23
CA ASP A 158 4.55 6.93 -0.03
C ASP A 158 5.51 6.38 1.03
N ILE A 159 5.36 5.12 1.40
CA ILE A 159 5.89 4.55 2.66
C ILE A 159 7.32 4.05 2.51
N TRP A 160 7.64 3.43 1.38
CA TRP A 160 8.96 2.86 1.17
C TRP A 160 10.05 3.95 1.16
N PRO A 161 9.90 5.10 0.46
CA PRO A 161 10.89 6.18 0.54
C PRO A 161 11.09 6.74 1.95
N LEU A 162 10.03 6.79 2.77
CA LEU A 162 10.14 7.26 4.17
C LEU A 162 11.07 6.36 4.98
N HIS A 163 10.88 5.04 4.87
CA HIS A 163 11.72 4.06 5.56
C HIS A 163 13.16 4.10 5.05
N MET A 164 13.36 4.19 3.73
CA MET A 164 14.71 4.24 3.16
C MET A 164 15.47 5.49 3.58
N PHE A 165 14.81 6.65 3.62
CA PHE A 165 15.40 7.86 4.15
C PHE A 165 15.80 7.68 5.61
N TYR A 166 14.86 7.24 6.46
CA TYR A 166 15.14 7.04 7.89
C TYR A 166 16.28 6.04 8.12
N LYS A 167 16.26 4.90 7.41
CA LYS A 167 17.29 3.86 7.50
C LYS A 167 18.69 4.40 7.20
N ALA A 168 18.82 5.27 6.20
CA ALA A 168 20.12 5.79 5.77
C ALA A 168 20.63 6.97 6.60
N PHE A 169 19.73 7.81 7.14
CA PHE A 169 20.10 9.11 7.71
C PHE A 169 19.68 9.32 9.17
N GLY A 170 18.92 8.38 9.76
CA GLY A 170 18.43 8.44 11.13
C GLY A 170 17.30 9.46 11.35
N LEU A 171 16.74 9.44 12.57
CA LEU A 171 15.57 10.22 12.94
C LEU A 171 15.78 11.72 12.78
N GLN A 172 16.91 12.24 13.27
CA GLN A 172 17.14 13.69 13.35
C GLN A 172 17.12 14.34 11.96
N ARG A 173 17.78 13.73 10.96
CA ARG A 173 17.77 14.23 9.58
C ARG A 173 16.44 13.96 8.90
N PHE A 174 15.83 12.80 9.13
CA PHE A 174 14.50 12.48 8.61
C PHE A 174 13.47 13.55 9.01
N GLU A 175 13.40 13.92 10.28
CA GLU A 175 12.43 14.90 10.77
C GLU A 175 12.67 16.31 10.24
N ARG A 176 13.94 16.73 10.12
CA ARG A 176 14.29 18.02 9.50
C ARG A 176 13.89 18.06 8.03
N CYS A 177 14.12 16.97 7.31
CA CYS A 177 13.86 16.91 5.87
C CYS A 177 12.40 16.55 5.52
N LEU A 178 11.57 16.04 6.45
CA LEU A 178 10.26 15.46 6.12
C LEU A 178 9.34 16.43 5.37
N SER A 179 9.22 17.67 5.83
CA SER A 179 8.31 18.66 5.23
C SER A 179 8.73 19.07 3.82
N VAL A 180 10.03 19.02 3.51
CA VAL A 180 10.53 19.43 2.19
C VAL A 180 10.25 18.41 1.10
N ARG A 181 9.86 17.17 1.47
CA ARG A 181 9.44 16.12 0.52
C ARG A 181 8.30 16.60 -0.38
N ALA A 182 7.41 17.46 0.13
CA ALA A 182 6.30 18.03 -0.62
C ALA A 182 6.73 18.84 -1.87
N GLN A 183 7.98 19.30 -1.95
CA GLN A 183 8.52 20.00 -3.12
C GLN A 183 8.63 19.11 -4.37
N LEU A 184 8.56 17.78 -4.22
CA LEU A 184 8.57 16.87 -5.37
C LEU A 184 7.20 16.76 -6.06
N ARG A 185 6.16 17.37 -5.50
CA ARG A 185 4.80 17.33 -6.05
C ARG A 185 4.79 17.78 -7.52
N GLY A 186 4.03 17.07 -8.35
CA GLY A 186 3.96 17.33 -9.79
C GLY A 186 5.14 16.80 -10.60
N THR A 187 6.24 16.37 -9.96
CA THR A 187 7.40 15.78 -10.64
C THR A 187 7.54 14.27 -10.42
N VAL A 188 6.65 13.69 -9.60
CA VAL A 188 6.69 12.30 -9.17
C VAL A 188 5.43 11.58 -9.63
N ARG A 189 5.54 10.27 -9.84
CA ARG A 189 4.40 9.39 -10.07
C ARG A 189 3.57 9.32 -8.79
N TRP A 190 2.32 9.76 -8.88
CA TRP A 190 1.40 9.74 -7.75
C TRP A 190 -0.04 9.50 -8.24
N PRO A 191 -0.46 8.23 -8.38
CA PRO A 191 -1.67 7.88 -9.14
C PRO A 191 -2.98 8.16 -8.39
N ILE A 192 -2.92 8.70 -7.17
CA ILE A 192 -4.06 9.10 -6.34
C ILE A 192 -4.08 10.60 -6.05
N GLY A 193 -3.36 11.40 -6.85
CA GLY A 193 -3.14 12.84 -6.61
C GLY A 193 -4.41 13.68 -6.47
N ASP A 194 -5.51 13.25 -7.08
CA ASP A 194 -6.81 13.92 -6.99
C ASP A 194 -7.49 13.71 -5.63
N SER A 195 -7.19 12.60 -4.95
CA SER A 195 -7.82 12.22 -3.69
C SER A 195 -6.93 12.48 -2.47
N VAL A 196 -5.60 12.39 -2.65
CA VAL A 196 -4.62 12.55 -1.58
C VAL A 196 -3.47 13.38 -2.08
N GLN A 197 -3.16 14.47 -1.36
CA GLN A 197 -2.02 15.30 -1.69
C GLN A 197 -0.70 14.57 -1.40
N PHE A 198 0.21 14.54 -2.39
CA PHE A 198 1.54 13.96 -2.23
C PHE A 198 2.31 14.64 -1.08
N ALA A 199 2.90 13.81 -0.22
CA ALA A 199 3.73 14.18 0.92
C ALA A 199 3.08 15.25 1.83
N ALA A 200 1.77 15.15 2.03
CA ALA A 200 1.09 15.93 3.06
C ALA A 200 1.70 15.63 4.43
N GLU A 201 1.95 16.67 5.24
CA GLU A 201 2.52 16.48 6.56
C GLU A 201 1.48 15.84 7.49
N ARG A 202 1.82 14.67 8.02
CA ARG A 202 0.99 13.89 8.93
C ARG A 202 1.77 13.58 10.20
N ALA A 203 1.16 13.84 11.34
CA ALA A 203 1.80 13.65 12.64
C ALA A 203 2.17 12.18 12.89
N GLU A 204 1.37 11.27 12.35
CA GLU A 204 1.50 9.82 12.42
C GLU A 204 2.80 9.33 11.78
N VAL A 205 3.25 9.96 10.69
CA VAL A 205 4.54 9.61 10.07
C VAL A 205 5.68 9.91 11.03
N ARG A 206 5.74 11.13 11.59
CA ARG A 206 6.77 11.49 12.58
C ARG A 206 6.69 10.58 13.81
N ALA A 207 5.48 10.34 14.33
CA ALA A 207 5.25 9.50 15.50
C ALA A 207 5.72 8.06 15.26
N GLY A 208 5.48 7.51 14.07
CA GLY A 208 5.92 6.17 13.68
C GLY A 208 7.44 6.02 13.76
N PHE A 209 8.18 6.91 13.08
CA PHE A 209 9.64 6.85 13.05
C PHE A 209 10.28 7.18 14.41
N ARG A 210 9.71 8.10 15.20
CA ARG A 210 10.13 8.31 16.59
C ARG A 210 9.98 7.04 17.44
N ALA A 211 8.89 6.31 17.26
CA ALA A 211 8.65 5.08 18.00
C ALA A 211 9.63 3.97 17.59
N ILE A 212 10.02 3.88 16.31
CA ILE A 212 11.09 2.98 15.85
C ILE A 212 12.41 3.31 16.56
N ASP A 213 12.76 4.59 16.59
CA ASP A 213 14.01 5.08 17.19
C ASP A 213 14.07 4.80 18.70
N ALA A 214 12.93 4.95 19.38
CA ALA A 214 12.78 4.64 20.80
C ALA A 214 12.63 3.13 21.11
N GLY A 215 12.66 2.25 20.11
CA GLY A 215 12.48 0.81 20.27
C GLY A 215 11.04 0.35 20.54
N ASN A 216 10.05 1.24 20.43
CA ASN A 216 8.63 0.92 20.58
C ASN A 216 7.99 0.54 19.23
N VAL A 217 8.25 -0.69 18.81
CA VAL A 217 7.79 -1.21 17.52
C VAL A 217 6.26 -1.24 17.41
N ALA A 218 5.54 -1.61 18.47
CA ALA A 218 4.08 -1.66 18.46
C ALA A 218 3.47 -0.28 18.19
N ARG A 219 4.00 0.78 18.83
CA ARG A 219 3.55 2.15 18.60
C ARG A 219 3.92 2.65 17.21
N SER A 220 5.09 2.25 16.69
CA SER A 220 5.47 2.53 15.31
C SER A 220 4.46 1.96 14.32
N VAL A 221 4.13 0.67 14.47
CA VAL A 221 3.18 -0.02 13.61
C VAL A 221 1.82 0.67 13.64
N GLU A 222 1.31 0.98 14.83
CA GLU A 222 0.02 1.66 14.97
C GLU A 222 -0.01 3.01 14.24
N ALA A 223 1.02 3.84 14.42
CA ALA A 223 1.09 5.16 13.80
C ALA A 223 1.21 5.07 12.27
N LEU A 224 2.10 4.22 11.75
CA LEU A 224 2.26 4.04 10.31
C LEU A 224 1.01 3.41 9.67
N ALA A 225 0.36 2.46 10.35
CA ALA A 225 -0.90 1.89 9.93
C ALA A 225 -2.01 2.95 9.86
N GLN A 226 -2.10 3.82 10.86
CA GLN A 226 -3.07 4.91 10.86
C GLN A 226 -2.86 5.84 9.66
N HIS A 227 -1.60 6.21 9.37
CA HIS A 227 -1.27 7.02 8.21
C HIS A 227 -1.69 6.34 6.89
N GLU A 228 -1.28 5.09 6.68
CA GLU A 228 -1.63 4.37 5.46
C GLU A 228 -3.13 4.12 5.31
N GLN A 229 -3.76 3.57 6.33
CA GLN A 229 -5.12 3.06 6.23
C GLN A 229 -6.17 4.18 6.28
N VAL A 230 -5.91 5.25 7.04
CA VAL A 230 -6.89 6.34 7.24
C VAL A 230 -6.52 7.56 6.41
N ASN A 231 -5.27 8.01 6.41
CA ASN A 231 -4.89 9.24 5.70
C ASN A 231 -4.67 9.02 4.21
N VAL A 232 -4.34 7.80 3.77
CA VAL A 232 -4.08 7.48 2.36
C VAL A 232 -5.22 6.63 1.75
N LEU A 233 -5.43 5.40 2.22
CA LEU A 233 -6.37 4.48 1.58
C LEU A 233 -7.84 4.88 1.70
N GLN A 234 -8.24 5.49 2.83
CA GLN A 234 -9.63 5.89 3.00
C GLN A 234 -10.08 6.87 1.90
N PRO A 235 -9.44 8.04 1.71
CA PRO A 235 -9.78 8.93 0.62
C PRO A 235 -9.45 8.38 -0.78
N ALA A 236 -8.36 7.62 -0.93
CA ALA A 236 -7.92 7.15 -2.24
C ALA A 236 -8.74 5.98 -2.82
N MET A 237 -9.40 5.20 -1.97
CA MET A 237 -10.03 3.94 -2.38
C MET A 237 -11.35 3.68 -1.66
N TYR A 238 -11.40 3.73 -0.32
CA TYR A 238 -12.60 3.30 0.43
C TYR A 238 -13.74 4.32 0.43
N ASN A 239 -13.47 5.58 0.09
CA ASN A 239 -14.49 6.60 -0.14
C ASN A 239 -15.13 6.50 -1.54
N ASP A 240 -14.59 5.69 -2.45
CA ASP A 240 -15.23 5.43 -3.75
C ASP A 240 -16.52 4.61 -3.51
N PRO A 241 -17.70 5.14 -3.85
CA PRO A 241 -18.97 4.47 -3.53
C PRO A 241 -19.10 3.11 -4.20
N TYR A 242 -18.58 2.97 -5.43
CA TYR A 242 -18.68 1.73 -6.18
C TYR A 242 -17.77 0.65 -5.55
N PHE A 243 -16.55 1.01 -5.17
CA PHE A 243 -15.65 0.09 -4.48
C PHE A 243 -16.17 -0.30 -3.09
N ALA A 244 -16.75 0.64 -2.34
CA ALA A 244 -17.36 0.36 -1.04
C ALA A 244 -18.52 -0.65 -1.15
N ILE A 245 -19.37 -0.51 -2.17
CA ILE A 245 -20.45 -1.47 -2.45
C ILE A 245 -19.88 -2.84 -2.82
N LEU A 246 -18.84 -2.91 -3.66
CA LEU A 246 -18.19 -4.17 -4.03
C LEU A 246 -17.65 -4.91 -2.80
N MET A 247 -16.99 -4.21 -1.88
CA MET A 247 -16.45 -4.82 -0.66
C MET A 247 -17.55 -5.34 0.27
N ARG A 248 -18.64 -4.59 0.44
CA ARG A 248 -19.81 -5.02 1.23
C ARG A 248 -20.50 -6.23 0.61
N ALA A 249 -20.69 -6.23 -0.71
CA ALA A 249 -21.28 -7.36 -1.43
C ALA A 249 -20.42 -8.62 -1.31
N ASN A 250 -19.09 -8.51 -1.41
CA ASN A 250 -18.18 -9.63 -1.19
C ASN A 250 -18.30 -10.17 0.24
N GLN A 251 -18.26 -9.30 1.26
CA GLN A 251 -18.36 -9.72 2.66
C GLN A 251 -19.70 -10.42 2.96
N PHE A 252 -20.80 -9.86 2.49
CA PHE A 252 -22.14 -10.43 2.67
C PHE A 252 -22.27 -11.80 1.99
N ALA A 253 -21.88 -11.90 0.72
CA ALA A 253 -21.95 -13.14 -0.05
C ALA A 253 -21.08 -14.25 0.56
N TRP A 254 -19.87 -13.91 0.99
CA TRP A 254 -18.95 -14.86 1.62
C TRP A 254 -19.47 -15.31 3.00
N ALA A 255 -19.88 -14.39 3.87
CA ALA A 255 -20.29 -14.72 5.23
C ALA A 255 -21.59 -15.55 5.29
N LEU A 256 -22.46 -15.42 4.29
CA LEU A 256 -23.71 -16.20 4.17
C LEU A 256 -23.56 -17.46 3.29
N ASN A 257 -22.36 -17.78 2.82
CA ASN A 257 -22.10 -18.89 1.89
C ASN A 257 -23.00 -18.85 0.64
N ILE A 258 -23.32 -17.65 0.14
CA ILE A 258 -24.08 -17.50 -1.09
C ILE A 258 -23.19 -18.01 -2.23
N PRO A 259 -23.66 -18.98 -3.06
CA PRO A 259 -22.87 -19.59 -4.12
C PRO A 259 -22.62 -18.57 -5.24
N THR A 260 -21.63 -17.72 -5.02
CA THR A 260 -21.11 -16.77 -5.99
C THR A 260 -19.74 -17.28 -6.42
N ALA A 261 -19.47 -17.26 -7.72
CA ALA A 261 -18.17 -17.68 -8.27
C ALA A 261 -17.01 -16.76 -7.84
N SER A 262 -17.31 -15.65 -7.15
CA SER A 262 -16.40 -14.52 -6.94
C SER A 262 -16.18 -14.13 -5.48
N SER A 263 -17.07 -14.49 -4.55
CA SER A 263 -16.88 -14.11 -3.15
C SER A 263 -15.68 -14.81 -2.51
N ARG A 264 -14.93 -14.07 -1.69
CA ARG A 264 -13.72 -14.57 -1.02
C ARG A 264 -13.64 -14.06 0.41
N GLU A 265 -13.08 -14.88 1.30
CA GLU A 265 -12.74 -14.50 2.67
C GLU A 265 -11.68 -13.39 2.63
N ILE A 266 -11.96 -12.28 3.34
CA ILE A 266 -10.97 -11.21 3.51
C ILE A 266 -10.03 -11.63 4.63
N GLN A 267 -8.82 -12.04 4.27
CA GLN A 267 -7.81 -12.53 5.21
C GLN A 267 -6.40 -12.02 4.88
N LEU A 268 -5.58 -11.87 5.92
CA LEU A 268 -4.14 -11.66 5.81
C LEU A 268 -3.40 -12.95 6.15
N THR A 269 -2.75 -13.53 5.16
CA THR A 269 -1.91 -14.73 5.31
C THR A 269 -0.44 -14.33 5.47
N LEU A 270 0.15 -14.65 6.62
CA LEU A 270 1.55 -14.41 7.02
C LEU A 270 2.48 -15.54 6.54
N ALA A 271 2.28 -15.94 5.28
CA ALA A 271 3.07 -16.94 4.57
C ALA A 271 3.31 -16.47 3.13
N ASN A 272 4.26 -17.08 2.43
CA ASN A 272 4.58 -16.77 1.03
C ASN A 272 3.46 -17.13 0.04
N GLN A 273 2.57 -18.07 0.38
CA GLN A 273 1.46 -18.49 -0.48
C GLN A 273 0.20 -17.63 -0.28
N CYS A 274 -0.71 -17.65 -1.27
CA CYS A 274 -2.02 -16.98 -1.21
C CYS A 274 -2.98 -17.65 -0.20
N THR A 275 -2.89 -18.96 -0.06
CA THR A 275 -3.74 -19.78 0.81
C THR A 275 -2.86 -20.79 1.53
N VAL A 276 -3.06 -20.97 2.84
CA VAL A 276 -2.40 -22.01 3.63
C VAL A 276 -3.42 -23.09 3.95
N ASN A 277 -3.04 -24.35 3.74
CA ASN A 277 -3.83 -25.50 4.18
C ASN A 277 -3.27 -25.99 5.53
N GLY A 278 -4.11 -26.14 6.55
CA GLY A 278 -3.68 -26.57 7.89
C GLY A 278 -3.64 -25.44 8.94
N GLY A 279 -3.26 -25.79 10.17
CA GLY A 279 -3.51 -25.07 11.43
C GLY A 279 -3.44 -23.53 11.40
N ASN A 280 -4.46 -22.91 11.99
CA ASN A 280 -4.85 -21.49 11.98
C ASN A 280 -3.80 -20.43 12.43
N ALA A 281 -2.53 -20.78 12.60
CA ALA A 281 -1.55 -19.89 13.25
C ALA A 281 -1.02 -18.75 12.36
N GLN A 282 -1.13 -18.86 11.03
CA GLN A 282 -0.47 -17.93 10.08
C GLN A 282 -1.48 -17.07 9.29
N ARG A 283 -2.73 -16.97 9.73
CA ARG A 283 -3.72 -16.13 9.07
C ARG A 283 -4.57 -15.36 10.05
N GLU A 284 -4.94 -14.15 9.65
CA GLU A 284 -5.91 -13.31 10.36
C GLU A 284 -7.07 -13.00 9.42
N VAL A 285 -8.29 -13.19 9.92
CA VAL A 285 -9.52 -12.98 9.14
C VAL A 285 -10.17 -11.66 9.56
N PHE A 286 -10.75 -10.95 8.60
CA PHE A 286 -11.41 -9.67 8.83
C PHE A 286 -12.59 -9.78 9.80
N SER A 287 -13.64 -10.51 9.38
CA SER A 287 -14.83 -10.76 10.19
C SER A 287 -15.64 -11.91 9.57
N LYS A 288 -16.30 -12.69 10.42
CA LYS A 288 -17.31 -13.69 9.99
C LYS A 288 -18.73 -13.11 9.89
N GLN A 289 -18.91 -11.83 10.27
CA GLN A 289 -20.23 -11.21 10.29
C GLN A 289 -20.62 -10.72 8.89
N PRO A 290 -21.86 -10.96 8.42
CA PRO A 290 -22.31 -10.52 7.10
C PRO A 290 -22.34 -8.99 6.91
N LEU A 291 -22.59 -8.25 7.99
CA LEU A 291 -22.69 -6.79 7.97
C LEU A 291 -21.36 -6.07 8.26
N ALA A 292 -20.28 -6.81 8.45
CA ALA A 292 -18.96 -6.21 8.65
C ALA A 292 -18.57 -5.38 7.41
N ASN A 293 -17.90 -4.26 7.64
CA ASN A 293 -17.65 -3.28 6.59
C ASN A 293 -16.17 -2.90 6.55
N LEU A 294 -15.41 -3.50 5.62
CA LEU A 294 -14.00 -3.17 5.40
C LEU A 294 -13.81 -1.69 5.00
N GLY A 295 -14.82 -1.06 4.41
CA GLY A 295 -14.80 0.37 4.09
C GLY A 295 -14.88 1.28 5.33
N ASN A 296 -15.35 0.77 6.47
CA ASN A 296 -15.33 1.49 7.74
C ASN A 296 -13.89 1.51 8.28
N ALA A 297 -13.34 2.71 8.47
CA ALA A 297 -11.96 2.89 8.93
C ALA A 297 -11.70 2.23 10.29
N GLY A 298 -12.65 2.29 11.24
CA GLY A 298 -12.51 1.71 12.57
C GLY A 298 -12.47 0.19 12.54
N GLU A 299 -13.41 -0.46 11.85
CA GLU A 299 -13.43 -1.93 11.70
C GLU A 299 -12.18 -2.43 10.97
N ARG A 300 -11.77 -1.75 9.89
CA ARG A 300 -10.56 -2.08 9.14
C ARG A 300 -9.30 -1.92 9.99
N MET A 301 -9.17 -0.82 10.73
CA MET A 301 -8.04 -0.60 11.63
C MET A 301 -7.98 -1.66 12.72
N ALA A 302 -9.11 -2.06 13.30
CA ALA A 302 -9.14 -3.15 14.27
C ALA A 302 -8.60 -4.46 13.69
N PHE A 303 -8.93 -4.79 12.44
CA PHE A 303 -8.39 -5.94 11.73
C PHE A 303 -6.88 -5.80 11.45
N VAL A 304 -6.45 -4.67 10.90
CA VAL A 304 -5.04 -4.39 10.59
C VAL A 304 -4.16 -4.51 11.84
N LEU A 305 -4.59 -3.94 12.96
CA LEU A 305 -3.85 -4.00 14.22
C LEU A 305 -3.86 -5.40 14.86
N ARG A 306 -4.91 -6.22 14.65
CA ARG A 306 -4.87 -7.65 15.02
C ARG A 306 -3.83 -8.39 14.20
N ALA A 307 -3.81 -8.18 12.88
CA ALA A 307 -2.80 -8.72 11.98
C ALA A 307 -1.37 -8.34 12.37
N ALA A 308 -1.15 -7.07 12.73
CA ALA A 308 0.13 -6.60 13.23
C ALA A 308 0.56 -7.30 14.52
N ARG A 309 -0.34 -7.38 15.52
CA ARG A 309 -0.06 -8.09 16.77
C ARG A 309 0.25 -9.57 16.52
N ARG A 310 -0.50 -10.22 15.62
CA ARG A 310 -0.25 -11.61 15.26
C ARG A 310 1.13 -11.80 14.64
N PHE A 311 1.53 -10.91 13.74
CA PHE A 311 2.87 -10.95 13.15
C PHE A 311 3.96 -10.79 14.22
N ASP A 312 3.81 -9.85 15.15
CA ASP A 312 4.74 -9.67 16.26
C ASP A 312 4.79 -10.91 17.21
N GLU A 313 3.65 -11.53 17.51
CA GLU A 313 3.59 -12.79 18.27
C GLU A 313 4.36 -13.91 17.58
N LEU A 314 4.18 -14.09 16.26
CA LEU A 314 4.90 -15.10 15.50
C LEU A 314 6.41 -14.84 15.49
N LEU A 315 6.86 -13.58 15.50
CA LEU A 315 8.27 -13.24 15.57
C LEU A 315 8.90 -13.49 16.95
N ARG A 316 8.09 -13.59 18.01
CA ARG A 316 8.55 -13.90 19.38
C ARG A 316 8.68 -15.40 19.64
N ASP A 317 7.92 -16.22 18.93
CA ASP A 317 8.04 -17.68 18.99
C ASP A 317 9.24 -18.17 18.14
N PRO A 318 10.20 -18.92 18.70
CA PRO A 318 11.42 -19.30 17.96
C PRO A 318 11.17 -20.09 16.68
N ILE A 319 10.16 -20.97 16.66
CA ILE A 319 9.85 -21.82 15.50
C ILE A 319 9.08 -21.03 14.46
N GLN A 320 8.04 -20.31 14.89
CA GLN A 320 7.23 -19.50 13.98
C GLN A 320 8.03 -18.36 13.36
N ARG A 321 8.97 -17.78 14.12
CA ARG A 321 9.87 -16.75 13.62
C ARG A 321 10.64 -17.22 12.40
N VAL A 322 11.22 -18.43 12.44
CA VAL A 322 11.95 -18.99 11.29
C VAL A 322 11.03 -19.18 10.09
N LEU A 323 9.80 -19.64 10.29
CA LEU A 323 8.83 -19.83 9.20
C LEU A 323 8.41 -18.51 8.54
N VAL A 324 8.17 -17.47 9.36
CA VAL A 324 7.80 -16.14 8.90
C VAL A 324 8.97 -15.45 8.20
N GLU A 325 10.18 -15.56 8.76
CA GLU A 325 11.41 -15.04 8.15
C GLU A 325 11.70 -15.71 6.80
N ASN A 326 11.57 -17.04 6.72
CA ASN A 326 11.72 -17.77 5.47
C ASN A 326 10.67 -17.34 4.44
N SER A 327 9.43 -17.09 4.87
CA SER A 327 8.39 -16.58 3.99
C SER A 327 8.74 -15.21 3.41
N LEU A 328 9.23 -14.28 4.25
CA LEU A 328 9.69 -12.96 3.81
C LEU A 328 10.93 -13.06 2.92
N PHE A 329 11.86 -13.96 3.22
CA PHE A 329 13.01 -14.23 2.36
C PHE A 329 12.58 -14.70 0.96
N VAL A 330 11.66 -15.66 0.88
CA VAL A 330 11.13 -16.13 -0.41
C VAL A 330 10.41 -15.01 -1.16
N ILE A 331 9.62 -14.19 -0.47
CA ILE A 331 8.95 -13.02 -1.07
C ILE A 331 9.99 -12.02 -1.61
N ALA A 332 11.07 -11.75 -0.87
CA ALA A 332 12.15 -10.84 -1.28
C ALA A 332 12.85 -11.29 -2.56
N GLN A 333 12.98 -12.60 -2.78
CA GLN A 333 13.55 -13.19 -4.00
C GLN A 333 12.57 -13.20 -5.20
N GLY A 334 11.37 -12.62 -5.05
CA GLY A 334 10.33 -12.67 -6.07
C GLY A 334 9.59 -14.00 -6.14
N GLY A 335 9.61 -14.77 -5.04
CA GLY A 335 8.87 -16.01 -4.87
C GLY A 335 7.37 -15.84 -5.15
N ARG A 336 6.77 -16.90 -5.70
CA ARG A 336 5.37 -16.93 -6.14
C ARG A 336 4.39 -17.15 -5.00
#